data_AF-A0A6L8LPD9-F1
#
_entry.id   AF-A0A6L8LPD9-F1
#
_cell.length_a   1.000
_cell.length_b   1.000
_cell.length_c   1.000
_cell.angle_alpha   90.00
_cell.angle_beta   90.00
_cell.angle_gamma   90.00
#
_symmetry.space_group_name_H-M   'P 1'
#
loop_
_entity.id
_entity.type
_entity.pdbx_description
1 polymer ?
#
loop_
_entity_poly.entity_id
_entity_poly.type
_entity_poly.pdbx_seq_one_letter_code
_entity_poly.pdbx_strand_id
1 'polypeptide(L)'
;MKKIIALGLLFASSSASAAYDCTGTVNHVLVYADGSVNLHATYRNGYTYVCNLKNDWKGVSPQACKGMLSTLLTAQSTGKTINTYYKSYTCETLPHYGSAPGPIYIGIVKS
;
A
#
# COMPACT_ATOMS: atom_id res chain seq x y z
N MET A 1 -33.58 -44.25 -14.04
CA MET A 1 -34.31 -43.00 -13.78
C MET A 1 -33.45 -42.12 -12.86
N LYS A 2 -33.17 -40.90 -13.32
CA LYS A 2 -32.26 -39.90 -12.73
C LYS A 2 -32.60 -39.64 -11.25
N LYS A 3 -31.66 -39.84 -10.33
CA LYS A 3 -31.71 -39.17 -9.02
C LYS A 3 -30.81 -37.94 -9.10
N ILE A 4 -31.48 -36.79 -9.14
CA ILE A 4 -30.89 -35.46 -9.13
C ILE A 4 -30.30 -35.24 -7.73
N ILE A 5 -28.98 -35.15 -7.62
CA ILE A 5 -28.30 -34.56 -6.47
C ILE A 5 -27.23 -33.64 -7.02
N ALA A 6 -27.60 -32.40 -7.29
CA ALA A 6 -26.64 -31.32 -7.50
C ALA A 6 -27.41 -30.01 -7.51
N LEU A 7 -27.50 -29.33 -6.36
CA LEU A 7 -27.40 -27.87 -6.28
C LEU A 7 -27.47 -27.44 -4.81
N GLY A 8 -26.34 -27.02 -4.25
CA GLY A 8 -26.30 -26.56 -2.87
C GLY A 8 -24.92 -26.05 -2.44
N LEU A 9 -24.18 -25.42 -3.35
CA LEU A 9 -23.01 -24.62 -2.99
C LEU A 9 -23.29 -23.20 -3.47
N LEU A 10 -24.19 -22.54 -2.73
CA LEU A 10 -24.41 -21.11 -2.81
C LEU A 10 -23.08 -20.44 -2.43
N PHE A 11 -22.54 -19.75 -3.43
CA PHE A 11 -21.40 -18.85 -3.38
C PHE A 11 -21.45 -17.99 -2.12
N ALA A 12 -20.63 -18.34 -1.13
CA ALA A 12 -20.24 -17.43 -0.08
C ALA A 12 -19.30 -16.40 -0.71
N SER A 13 -19.88 -15.36 -1.32
CA SER A 13 -19.14 -14.17 -1.74
C SER A 13 -18.68 -13.47 -0.47
N SER A 14 -17.45 -13.74 -0.04
CA SER A 14 -16.81 -12.91 0.98
C SER A 14 -16.79 -11.48 0.45
N SER A 15 -17.48 -10.58 1.14
CA SER A 15 -17.34 -9.15 0.92
C SER A 15 -15.89 -8.78 1.23
N ALA A 16 -15.07 -8.70 0.18
CA ALA A 16 -13.74 -8.13 0.27
C ALA A 16 -13.92 -6.70 0.80
N SER A 17 -13.62 -6.51 2.08
CA SER A 17 -13.53 -5.18 2.66
C SER A 17 -12.38 -4.49 1.96
N ALA A 18 -12.73 -3.54 1.09
CA ALA A 18 -11.80 -2.64 0.45
C ALA A 18 -11.08 -1.83 1.53
N ALA A 19 -9.95 -2.34 2.03
CA ALA A 19 -9.11 -1.60 2.96
C ALA A 19 -8.48 -0.44 2.20
N TYR A 20 -9.02 0.76 2.40
CA TYR A 20 -8.36 2.02 2.02
C TYR A 20 -7.13 2.28 2.89
N ASP A 21 -7.09 1.63 4.05
CA ASP A 21 -6.03 1.63 5.05
C ASP A 21 -5.14 0.39 4.91
N CYS A 22 -4.01 0.55 4.25
CA CYS A 22 -3.07 -0.52 3.96
C CYS A 22 -2.12 -0.74 5.13
N THR A 23 -2.36 -1.82 5.88
CA THR A 23 -1.62 -2.14 7.10
C THR A 23 -0.67 -3.31 6.87
N GLY A 24 0.61 -3.13 7.19
CA GLY A 24 1.62 -4.17 6.99
C GLY A 24 3.01 -3.73 7.41
N THR A 25 3.98 -4.62 7.34
CA THR A 25 5.39 -4.32 7.61
C THR A 25 6.12 -3.92 6.35
N VAL A 26 7.22 -3.18 6.49
CA VAL A 26 8.04 -2.70 5.37
C VAL A 26 9.10 -3.74 5.03
N ASN A 27 9.05 -4.29 3.82
CA ASN A 27 10.10 -5.19 3.33
C ASN A 27 11.24 -4.38 2.70
N HIS A 28 10.91 -3.46 1.80
CA HIS A 28 11.89 -2.65 1.07
C HIS A 28 11.46 -1.19 0.94
N VAL A 29 12.45 -0.31 1.03
CA VAL A 29 12.35 1.11 0.65
C VAL A 29 13.45 1.37 -0.36
N LEU A 30 13.08 1.71 -1.59
CA LEU A 30 14.03 2.03 -2.65
C LEU A 30 13.99 3.54 -2.91
N VAL A 31 15.15 4.17 -2.86
CA VAL A 31 15.32 5.59 -3.22
C VAL A 31 16.17 5.64 -4.47
N TYR A 32 15.58 6.09 -5.57
CA TYR A 32 16.26 6.15 -6.87
C TYR A 32 16.98 7.49 -7.05
N ALA A 33 17.96 7.53 -7.95
CA ALA A 33 18.75 8.73 -8.24
C ALA A 33 17.89 9.91 -8.75
N ASP A 34 16.72 9.64 -9.34
CA ASP A 34 15.75 10.63 -9.77
C ASP A 34 14.89 11.20 -8.61
N GLY A 35 15.07 10.69 -7.40
CA GLY A 35 14.34 11.08 -6.20
C GLY A 35 13.06 10.29 -5.95
N SER A 36 12.70 9.32 -6.80
CA SER A 36 11.52 8.49 -6.55
C SER A 36 11.73 7.56 -5.34
N VAL A 37 10.74 7.50 -4.47
CA VAL A 37 10.69 6.61 -3.31
C VAL A 37 9.65 5.52 -3.58
N ASN A 38 10.12 4.27 -3.64
CA ASN A 38 9.27 3.11 -3.86
C ASN A 38 9.20 2.26 -2.59
N LEU A 39 7.97 1.93 -2.19
CA LEU A 39 7.65 1.12 -1.02
C LEU A 39 7.24 -0.29 -1.43
N HIS A 40 7.83 -1.30 -0.81
CA HIS A 40 7.33 -2.67 -0.80
C HIS A 40 6.95 -3.05 0.63
N ALA A 41 5.66 -3.30 0.86
CA ALA A 41 5.12 -3.66 2.17
C ALA A 41 4.27 -4.93 2.09
N THR A 42 4.04 -5.61 3.21
CA THR A 42 3.35 -6.92 3.20
C THR A 42 1.88 -6.88 2.78
N TYR A 43 1.24 -5.71 2.81
CA TYR A 43 -0.14 -5.55 2.36
C TYR A 43 -0.30 -5.60 0.83
N ARG A 44 0.79 -5.62 0.06
CA ARG A 44 0.76 -5.65 -1.40
C ARG A 44 2.01 -6.30 -1.96
N ASN A 45 1.83 -7.31 -2.80
CA ASN A 45 2.94 -8.02 -3.46
C ASN A 45 3.52 -7.23 -4.66
N GLY A 46 4.05 -6.04 -4.39
CA GLY A 46 4.70 -5.22 -5.41
C GLY A 46 5.05 -3.81 -4.93
N TYR A 47 5.98 -3.17 -5.63
CA TYR A 47 6.41 -1.81 -5.33
C TYR A 47 5.33 -0.77 -5.67
N THR A 48 5.19 0.22 -4.79
CA THR A 48 4.34 1.39 -4.97
C THR A 48 5.20 2.63 -4.95
N TYR A 49 5.09 3.48 -5.98
CA TYR A 49 5.76 4.76 -6.03
C TYR A 49 5.00 5.75 -5.12
N VAL A 50 5.52 5.98 -3.90
CA VAL A 50 4.80 6.70 -2.85
C VAL A 50 5.03 8.20 -2.87
N CYS A 51 6.23 8.67 -3.19
CA CYS A 51 6.53 10.10 -3.24
C CYS A 51 7.88 10.40 -3.91
N ASN A 52 8.14 11.65 -4.29
CA ASN A 52 9.42 12.08 -4.86
C ASN A 52 10.12 13.12 -3.95
N LEU A 53 11.45 13.00 -3.81
CA LEU A 53 12.28 13.87 -2.97
C LEU A 53 12.67 15.21 -3.63
N LYS A 54 12.40 15.35 -4.93
CA LYS A 54 12.76 16.52 -5.76
C LYS A 54 11.54 17.27 -6.28
N ASN A 55 10.47 16.56 -6.63
CA ASN A 55 9.25 17.11 -7.23
C ASN A 55 8.00 16.76 -6.42
N ASP A 56 6.91 17.52 -6.58
CA ASP A 56 5.61 17.13 -6.04
C ASP A 56 5.13 15.82 -6.68
N TRP A 57 4.61 14.91 -5.86
CA TRP A 57 4.04 13.65 -6.30
C TRP A 57 2.59 13.52 -5.85
N LYS A 58 1.65 13.85 -6.75
CA LYS A 58 0.20 13.63 -6.58
C LYS A 58 -0.34 14.03 -5.19
N GLY A 59 0.04 15.21 -4.73
CA GLY A 59 -0.37 15.77 -3.43
C GLY A 59 0.66 15.61 -2.30
N VAL A 60 1.75 14.86 -2.52
CA VAL A 60 2.88 14.76 -1.57
C VAL A 60 4.01 15.69 -2.03
N SER A 61 4.30 16.72 -1.23
CA SER A 61 5.44 17.61 -1.51
C SER A 61 6.78 16.94 -1.20
N PRO A 62 7.92 17.42 -1.75
CA PRO A 62 9.25 16.92 -1.40
C PRO A 62 9.53 16.92 0.11
N GLN A 63 9.05 17.94 0.83
CA GLN A 63 9.22 18.03 2.28
C GLN A 63 8.40 16.96 3.01
N ALA A 64 7.14 16.74 2.61
CA ALA A 64 6.34 15.65 3.15
C ALA A 64 6.94 14.28 2.81
N CYS A 65 7.50 14.13 1.60
CA CYS A 65 8.16 12.91 1.16
C CYS A 65 9.37 12.55 2.04
N LYS A 66 10.19 13.53 2.42
CA LYS A 66 11.29 13.32 3.39
C LYS A 66 10.77 12.80 4.73
N GLY A 67 9.66 13.37 5.22
CA GLY A 67 9.00 12.90 6.44
C GLY A 67 8.51 11.45 6.31
N MET A 68 7.80 11.13 5.23
CA MET A 68 7.33 9.77 4.95
C MET A 68 8.47 8.78 4.80
N LEU A 69 9.56 9.16 4.11
CA LEU A 69 10.75 8.32 3.96
C LEU A 69 11.38 8.00 5.32
N SER A 70 11.54 8.98 6.21
CA SER A 70 12.03 8.75 7.56
C SER A 70 11.14 7.79 8.36
N THR A 71 9.81 7.92 8.24
CA THR A 71 8.85 6.98 8.85
C THR A 71 9.03 5.57 8.31
N LEU A 72 9.17 5.40 6.99
CA LEU A 72 9.36 4.10 6.35
C LEU A 72 10.67 3.43 6.77
N LEU A 73 11.78 4.17 6.78
CA LEU A 73 13.08 3.66 7.22
C LEU A 73 13.07 3.27 8.71
N THR A 74 12.35 4.05 9.54
CA THR A 74 12.16 3.72 10.96
C THR A 74 11.34 2.44 11.11
N ALA A 75 10.24 2.30 10.38
CA ALA A 75 9.42 1.10 10.41
C ALA A 75 10.20 -0.14 9.95
N GLN A 76 10.97 -0.02 8.87
CA GLN A 76 11.80 -1.10 8.33
C GLN A 76 12.86 -1.55 9.33
N SER A 77 13.60 -0.61 9.93
CA SER A 77 14.68 -0.93 10.89
C SER A 77 14.17 -1.46 12.23
N THR A 78 12.93 -1.13 12.61
CA THR A 78 12.32 -1.56 13.88
C THR A 78 11.35 -2.74 13.74
N GLY A 79 11.09 -3.19 12.52
CA GLY A 79 10.08 -4.22 12.24
C GLY A 79 8.64 -3.81 12.61
N LYS A 80 8.37 -2.52 12.79
CA LYS A 80 7.05 -2.02 13.18
C LYS A 80 6.09 -2.01 11.99
N THR A 81 4.82 -2.23 12.29
CA THR A 81 3.73 -2.14 11.33
C THR A 81 3.48 -0.69 10.92
N ILE A 82 3.29 -0.46 9.63
CA ILE A 82 2.81 0.81 9.09
C ILE A 82 1.35 0.70 8.70
N ASN A 83 0.67 1.84 8.72
CA ASN A 83 -0.59 2.05 8.02
C ASN A 83 -0.37 3.12 6.94
N THR A 84 -0.76 2.80 5.71
CA THR A 84 -0.70 3.70 4.57
C THR A 84 -2.11 3.90 4.01
N TYR A 85 -2.57 5.15 3.97
CA TYR A 85 -3.90 5.47 3.46
C TYR A 85 -3.83 6.10 2.08
N TYR A 86 -4.66 5.57 1.18
CA TYR A 86 -4.82 6.08 -0.19
C TYR A 86 -6.28 6.49 -0.42
N LYS A 87 -6.47 7.66 -1.03
CA LYS A 87 -7.81 8.10 -1.43
C LYS A 87 -8.27 7.31 -2.65
N SER A 88 -9.44 6.66 -2.55
CA SER A 88 -10.13 5.98 -3.66
C SER A 88 -9.47 4.71 -4.23
N TYR A 89 -8.48 4.13 -3.54
CA TYR A 89 -7.86 2.87 -3.93
C TYR A 89 -7.82 1.90 -2.75
N THR A 90 -7.88 0.60 -3.05
CA THR A 90 -7.64 -0.47 -2.07
C THR A 90 -6.21 -0.96 -2.20
N CYS A 91 -5.68 -1.62 -1.17
CA CYS A 91 -4.32 -2.16 -1.22
C CYS A 91 -4.07 -3.13 -2.39
N GLU A 92 -5.09 -3.91 -2.75
CA GLU A 92 -5.05 -4.86 -3.86
C GLU A 92 -5.13 -4.16 -5.23
N THR A 93 -5.90 -3.08 -5.32
CA THR A 93 -6.16 -2.35 -6.57
C THR A 93 -5.23 -1.16 -6.79
N LEU A 94 -4.20 -0.99 -5.95
CA LEU A 94 -3.23 0.09 -6.09
C LEU A 94 -2.52 0.02 -7.45
N PRO A 95 -2.59 1.09 -8.26
CA PRO A 95 -1.85 1.17 -9.52
C PRO A 95 -0.32 1.12 -9.27
N HIS A 96 0.42 0.63 -10.26
CA HIS A 96 1.88 0.53 -10.21
C HIS A 96 2.60 1.75 -10.84
N TYR A 97 3.87 1.95 -10.49
CA TYR A 97 4.79 2.89 -11.13
C TYR A 97 4.21 4.32 -11.24
N GLY A 98 4.30 4.93 -12.43
CA GLY A 98 3.80 6.29 -12.70
C GLY A 98 2.29 6.47 -12.43
N SER A 99 1.53 5.38 -12.41
CA SER A 99 0.09 5.41 -12.14
C SER A 99 -0.22 5.39 -10.65
N ALA A 100 0.72 5.00 -9.78
CA ALA A 100 0.50 4.91 -8.34
C ALA A 100 0.04 6.26 -7.75
N PRO A 101 -1.00 6.29 -6.89
CA PRO A 101 -1.40 7.51 -6.19
C PRO A 101 -0.38 7.92 -5.13
N GLY A 102 -0.35 9.21 -4.80
CA GLY A 102 0.30 9.66 -3.57
C GLY A 102 -0.52 9.19 -2.35
N PRO A 103 0.12 8.66 -1.30
CA PRO A 103 -0.56 8.39 -0.03
C PRO A 103 -0.97 9.71 0.61
N ILE A 104 -2.12 9.69 1.29
CA ILE A 104 -2.55 10.80 2.14
C ILE A 104 -1.72 10.82 3.43
N TYR A 105 -1.44 9.64 3.98
CA TYR A 105 -0.50 9.48 5.08
C TYR A 105 0.21 8.12 5.04
N ILE A 106 1.39 8.09 5.66
CA ILE A 106 2.11 6.87 6.05
C ILE A 106 2.49 7.06 7.52
N GLY A 107 2.07 6.15 8.39
CA GLY A 107 2.34 6.21 9.83
C GLY A 107 2.74 4.85 10.38
N ILE A 108 3.52 4.86 11.46
CA ILE A 108 3.77 3.65 12.27
C ILE A 108 2.60 3.46 13.22
N VAL A 109 2.03 2.27 13.26
CA VAL A 109 0.90 1.93 14.14
C VAL A 109 1.31 0.88 15.18
N LYS A 110 0.70 0.97 16.36
CA LYS A 110 0.89 -0.03 17.41
C LYS A 110 0.03 -1.25 17.05
N SER A 111 0.69 -2.40 16.90
CA SER A 111 0.04 -3.71 16.76
C SER A 111 -0.51 -4.19 18.10
#